data_AF-B3RNX8-F1
#
_entry.id   AF-B3RNX8-F1
#
_cell.length_a   1.000
_cell.length_b   1.000
_cell.length_c   1.000
_cell.angle_alpha   90.00
_cell.angle_beta   90.00
_cell.angle_gamma   90.00
#
_symmetry.space_group_name_H-M   'P 1'
#
loop_
_entity.id
_entity.type
_entity.pdbx_description
1 polymer ?
#
loop_
_entity_poly.entity_id
_entity_poly.type
_entity_poly.pdbx_seq_one_letter_code
_entity_poly.pdbx_strand_id
1 'polypeptide(L)'
;MALILRRIFNNLSKFLPQFEPGFERGAKQVFTENINNATLTTRIVSKDNQIVVKNSNYSKLENGSVSRLRIVARGLIGKSYISNNLHLIKKIASATRLVFTRRFPLSTPIFALLGFTVAGPRYNEQQMEQQKLVVSLQSLLKICHNKLEKDNAASEISCSCDTTNSYKVGPRLGSRSCCSAVYATKCSCGKEYAMKMMFNYGNSKDDFIRKNFLREYCLLSPLPVTRVDEMESSKNSQSRILVHPNIIRLDKVIIDEIQYCDDAMHEYPDALPPSPLNPSGLGRHRTMFLFMKKYDMTLREYVHSKGIIPNDEATMLLLQLLQGVDYLNKNYIAHRDLKSDNILIEEVDPYPLLAITDFGECLDDAALKLVVPYISNCIDRGGNSSLMAPEIKNAEPGHNSVLDYRRSDVWAIGCLAFEIFGQENPFLNTFDSSSYQEYELPELPSRVPLIVRKIVRNLLRKDSSNRLPASLAIAALSFWRWGPINWRALMMYETGLSNLNEEDIQRWLSETAFQLSIQIMQCQAHGHKLTPELQAKYHFLVSTSAADIKLAVESLYC
;
A
#
# COMPACT_ATOMS: atom_id res chain seq x y z
N MET A 1 22.95 23.31 2.55
CA MET A 1 23.74 22.06 2.68
C MET A 1 24.20 21.78 4.12
N ALA A 2 25.08 22.60 4.72
CA ALA A 2 25.57 22.40 6.08
C ALA A 2 24.44 22.45 7.14
N LEU A 3 23.46 23.35 7.00
CA LEU A 3 22.27 23.42 7.86
C LEU A 3 21.35 22.19 7.72
N ILE A 4 21.27 21.59 6.54
CA ILE A 4 20.47 20.38 6.25
C ILE A 4 21.15 19.17 6.87
N LEU A 5 22.47 19.03 6.67
CA LEU A 5 23.29 18.04 7.34
C LEU A 5 23.25 18.20 8.87
N ARG A 6 23.26 19.43 9.38
CA ARG A 6 23.13 19.74 10.82
C ARG A 6 21.73 19.41 11.36
N ARG A 7 20.66 19.55 10.56
CA ARG A 7 19.29 19.12 10.93
C ARG A 7 19.12 17.61 10.91
N ILE A 8 19.60 16.93 9.87
CA ILE A 8 19.61 15.47 9.78
C ILE A 8 20.42 14.88 10.93
N PHE A 9 21.59 15.46 11.23
CA PHE A 9 22.45 15.02 12.34
C PHE A 9 21.91 15.40 13.73
N ASN A 10 21.24 16.55 13.90
CA ASN A 10 20.56 16.93 15.15
C ASN A 10 19.29 16.09 15.40
N ASN A 11 18.58 15.69 14.35
CA ASN A 11 17.47 14.75 14.47
C ASN A 11 18.00 13.37 14.87
N LEU A 12 19.11 12.91 14.28
CA LEU A 12 19.84 11.72 14.71
C LEU A 12 20.39 11.83 16.15
N SER A 13 20.79 13.02 16.62
CA SER A 13 21.32 13.20 17.98
C SER A 13 20.25 13.24 19.08
N LYS A 14 19.00 13.59 18.73
CA LYS A 14 17.84 13.55 19.64
C LYS A 14 17.38 12.11 19.95
N PHE A 15 17.82 11.11 19.18
CA PHE A 15 17.60 9.68 19.45
C PHE A 15 18.45 9.13 20.62
N LEU A 16 19.41 9.90 21.15
CA LEU A 16 20.47 9.38 22.01
C LEU A 16 20.29 9.47 23.54
N PRO A 17 19.35 10.24 24.14
CA PRO A 17 19.18 10.21 25.61
C PRO A 17 18.51 8.94 26.16
N GLN A 18 17.91 8.09 25.32
CA GLN A 18 17.24 6.87 25.77
C GLN A 18 18.18 5.66 25.94
N PHE A 19 19.48 5.83 25.66
CA PHE A 19 20.48 4.78 25.85
C PHE A 19 21.71 5.37 26.58
N GLU A 20 21.73 5.13 27.89
CA GLU A 20 22.77 5.42 28.90
C GLU A 20 23.16 6.88 29.23
N PRO A 21 23.29 7.22 30.54
CA PRO A 21 23.78 8.52 30.99
C PRO A 21 25.29 8.64 30.76
N GLY A 22 25.68 9.34 29.69
CA GLY A 22 27.08 9.60 29.33
C GLY A 22 27.26 10.24 27.95
N PHE A 23 26.23 10.13 27.10
CA PHE A 23 26.24 10.58 25.71
C PHE A 23 26.32 12.11 25.53
N GLU A 24 25.79 12.91 26.47
CA GLU A 24 25.70 14.37 26.34
C GLU A 24 27.05 15.10 26.35
N ARG A 25 28.04 14.63 27.14
CA ARG A 25 29.36 15.29 27.24
C ARG A 25 30.20 15.09 25.97
N GLY A 26 30.16 13.89 25.37
CA GLY A 26 30.88 13.59 24.13
C GLY A 26 30.31 14.30 22.90
N ALA A 27 28.97 14.43 22.83
CA ALA A 27 28.31 15.13 21.72
C ALA A 27 28.56 16.65 21.73
N LYS A 28 28.57 17.29 22.92
CA LYS A 28 28.88 18.73 23.08
C LYS A 28 30.33 19.07 22.73
N GLN A 29 31.28 18.20 23.09
CA GLN A 29 32.71 18.39 22.77
C GLN A 29 32.97 18.32 21.25
N VAL A 30 32.33 17.36 20.56
CA VAL A 30 32.40 17.21 19.10
C VAL A 30 31.70 18.37 18.36
N PHE A 31 30.65 18.96 18.92
CA PHE A 31 29.94 20.10 18.30
C PHE A 31 30.78 21.39 18.34
N THR A 32 31.53 21.60 19.42
CA THR A 32 32.37 22.79 19.64
C THR A 32 33.61 22.78 18.72
N GLU A 33 34.22 21.62 18.50
CA GLU A 33 35.38 21.48 17.60
C GLU A 33 35.02 21.57 16.10
N ASN A 34 33.80 21.22 15.71
CA ASN A 34 33.37 21.25 14.30
C ASN A 34 32.94 22.63 13.80
N ILE A 35 32.47 23.53 14.68
CA ILE A 35 32.16 24.92 14.32
C ILE A 35 33.44 25.72 14.06
N ASN A 36 34.45 25.57 14.94
CA ASN A 36 35.72 26.27 14.81
C ASN A 36 36.49 25.88 13.52
N ASN A 37 36.40 24.62 13.09
CA ASN A 37 37.01 24.14 11.85
C ASN A 37 36.26 24.56 10.57
N ALA A 38 34.95 24.83 10.64
CA ALA A 38 34.16 25.29 9.50
C ALA A 38 34.43 26.78 9.18
N THR A 39 34.76 27.59 10.17
CA THR A 39 35.17 29.00 10.00
C THR A 39 36.60 29.18 9.47
N LEU A 40 37.47 28.17 9.57
CA LEU A 40 38.89 28.28 9.20
C LEU A 40 39.22 27.94 7.73
N THR A 41 38.25 27.52 6.91
CA THR A 41 38.51 26.96 5.56
C THR A 41 38.07 27.83 4.38
N THR A 42 37.73 29.11 4.61
CA THR A 42 37.42 30.06 3.53
C THR A 42 38.31 31.29 3.61
N ARG A 43 39.45 31.26 2.90
CA ARG A 43 40.17 32.48 2.48
C ARG A 43 39.97 32.66 0.99
N ILE A 44 39.13 33.62 0.63
CA ILE A 44 38.97 34.11 -0.74
C ILE A 44 40.08 35.13 -0.96
N VAL A 45 41.02 34.85 -1.85
CA VAL A 45 42.03 35.84 -2.28
C VAL A 45 41.71 36.20 -3.72
N SER A 46 41.33 37.47 -3.92
CA SER A 46 41.18 38.06 -5.24
C SER A 46 42.55 38.56 -5.70
N LYS A 47 43.05 38.01 -6.80
CA LYS A 47 44.01 38.70 -7.67
C LYS A 47 43.58 38.45 -9.11
N ASP A 48 43.42 39.55 -9.84
CA ASP A 48 43.22 39.61 -11.29
C ASP A 48 41.99 38.88 -11.83
N ASN A 49 40.81 39.14 -11.22
CA ASN A 49 39.48 38.76 -11.71
C ASN A 49 39.27 37.27 -12.06
N GLN A 50 40.08 36.38 -11.51
CA GLN A 50 39.79 34.94 -11.50
C GLN A 50 39.71 34.44 -10.06
N ILE A 51 38.54 33.89 -9.69
CA ILE A 51 38.34 33.18 -8.42
C ILE A 51 39.05 31.83 -8.52
N VAL A 52 40.25 31.71 -7.94
CA VAL A 52 40.96 30.43 -7.84
C VAL A 52 40.76 29.85 -6.44
N VAL A 53 39.96 28.78 -6.35
CA VAL A 53 39.83 27.98 -5.12
C VAL A 53 40.97 26.96 -5.07
N LYS A 54 42.02 27.23 -4.27
CA LYS A 54 43.05 26.24 -3.96
C LYS A 54 42.62 25.37 -2.79
N ASN A 55 42.46 24.07 -3.03
CA ASN A 55 42.08 23.08 -2.02
C ASN A 55 43.28 22.16 -1.73
N SER A 56 44.14 22.54 -0.79
CA SER A 56 45.30 21.76 -0.36
C SER A 56 45.03 21.11 0.99
N ASN A 57 44.74 19.79 0.99
CA ASN A 57 44.95 18.77 2.04
C ASN A 57 43.85 17.70 2.00
N TYR A 58 43.94 16.79 1.03
CA TYR A 58 42.99 15.68 0.87
C TYR A 58 43.34 14.41 1.67
N SER A 59 44.51 14.32 2.30
CA SER A 59 45.05 13.06 2.84
C SER A 59 44.75 12.77 4.33
N LYS A 60 44.17 13.69 5.11
CA LYS A 60 43.87 13.47 6.55
C LYS A 60 42.38 13.24 6.89
N LEU A 61 41.48 13.33 5.91
CA LEU A 61 40.02 13.21 6.11
C LEU A 61 39.48 11.77 6.04
N GLU A 62 40.28 10.81 5.55
CA GLU A 62 39.85 9.42 5.34
C GLU A 62 39.60 8.66 6.66
N ASN A 63 40.47 8.80 7.66
CA ASN A 63 40.35 8.03 8.91
C ASN A 63 39.29 8.58 9.89
N GLY A 64 39.09 9.90 9.93
CA GLY A 64 38.08 10.53 10.79
C GLY A 64 36.64 10.30 10.32
N SER A 65 36.43 10.26 9.00
CA SER A 65 35.11 10.05 8.39
C SER A 65 34.59 8.62 8.57
N VAL A 66 35.47 7.64 8.45
CA VAL A 66 35.14 6.21 8.63
C VAL A 66 34.83 5.90 10.09
N SER A 67 35.51 6.57 11.02
CA SER A 67 35.25 6.46 12.46
C SER A 67 33.89 7.09 12.84
N ARG A 68 33.52 8.21 12.21
CA ARG A 68 32.21 8.89 12.37
C ARG A 68 31.03 8.06 11.86
N LEU A 69 31.18 7.36 10.73
CA LEU A 69 30.17 6.44 10.19
C LEU A 69 30.05 5.14 11.00
N ARG A 70 31.16 4.61 11.55
CA ARG A 70 31.14 3.45 12.45
C ARG A 70 30.32 3.69 13.71
N ILE A 71 30.39 4.90 14.26
CA ILE A 71 29.67 5.26 15.49
C ILE A 71 28.17 5.44 15.22
N VAL A 72 27.82 6.10 14.10
CA VAL A 72 26.42 6.27 13.66
C VAL A 72 25.77 4.93 13.30
N ALA A 73 26.49 4.05 12.58
CA ALA A 73 26.01 2.70 12.28
C ALA A 73 25.83 1.86 13.55
N ARG A 74 26.76 1.96 14.52
CA ARG A 74 26.68 1.29 15.84
C ARG A 74 25.47 1.68 16.68
N GLY A 75 24.95 2.90 16.51
CA GLY A 75 23.74 3.36 17.19
C GLY A 75 22.43 2.99 16.51
N LEU A 76 22.42 2.73 15.20
CA LEU A 76 21.18 2.60 14.41
C LEU A 76 20.61 1.18 14.32
N ILE A 77 21.42 0.11 14.48
CA ILE A 77 21.04 -1.26 14.03
C ILE A 77 21.31 -2.37 15.07
N GLY A 78 21.69 -2.02 16.30
CA GLY A 78 21.99 -3.00 17.35
C GLY A 78 23.30 -3.79 17.11
N LYS A 79 23.94 -4.23 18.19
CA LYS A 79 25.29 -4.84 18.16
C LYS A 79 25.39 -6.11 17.31
N SER A 80 24.33 -6.91 17.17
CA SER A 80 24.40 -8.21 16.45
C SER A 80 24.32 -8.09 14.93
N TYR A 81 23.68 -7.05 14.39
CA TYR A 81 23.57 -6.87 12.93
C TYR A 81 24.88 -6.32 12.31
N ILE A 82 25.64 -5.57 13.12
CA ILE A 82 26.83 -4.83 12.68
C ILE A 82 28.07 -5.71 12.62
N SER A 83 28.19 -6.72 13.49
CA SER A 83 29.30 -7.67 13.37
C SER A 83 29.25 -8.43 12.04
N ASN A 84 28.05 -8.66 11.49
CA ASN A 84 27.85 -9.51 10.32
C ASN A 84 27.79 -8.74 8.98
N ASN A 85 27.58 -7.41 8.96
CA ASN A 85 27.35 -6.62 7.73
C ASN A 85 28.21 -5.35 7.59
N LEU A 86 29.33 -5.27 8.32
CA LEU A 86 30.21 -4.09 8.41
C LEU A 86 30.83 -3.68 7.06
N HIS A 87 30.97 -4.62 6.13
CA HIS A 87 31.49 -4.40 4.78
C HIS A 87 30.48 -3.71 3.86
N LEU A 88 29.20 -4.10 3.99
CA LEU A 88 28.08 -3.58 3.20
C LEU A 88 27.77 -2.12 3.52
N ILE A 89 27.79 -1.79 4.81
CA ILE A 89 27.51 -0.42 5.31
C ILE A 89 28.60 0.55 4.84
N LYS A 90 29.88 0.14 4.84
CA LYS A 90 30.99 0.94 4.28
C LYS A 90 30.83 1.18 2.78
N LYS A 91 30.39 0.15 2.05
CA LYS A 91 30.11 0.18 0.61
C LYS A 91 28.93 1.14 0.30
N ILE A 92 27.80 0.98 0.99
CA ILE A 92 26.63 1.86 0.87
C ILE A 92 26.95 3.31 1.25
N ALA A 93 27.71 3.54 2.33
CA ALA A 93 28.11 4.89 2.74
C ALA A 93 29.04 5.57 1.73
N SER A 94 29.93 4.80 1.07
CA SER A 94 30.80 5.29 0.01
C SER A 94 30.01 5.63 -1.25
N ALA A 95 29.04 4.80 -1.61
CA ALA A 95 28.12 5.04 -2.73
C ALA A 95 27.24 6.27 -2.51
N THR A 96 26.69 6.40 -1.30
CA THR A 96 25.88 7.56 -0.90
C THR A 96 26.72 8.85 -0.95
N ARG A 97 28.01 8.81 -0.55
CA ARG A 97 28.93 9.96 -0.67
C ARG A 97 29.20 10.38 -2.11
N LEU A 98 29.35 9.44 -3.03
CA LEU A 98 29.62 9.70 -4.45
C LEU A 98 28.39 10.30 -5.16
N VAL A 99 27.19 9.82 -4.85
CA VAL A 99 25.92 10.34 -5.40
C VAL A 99 25.63 11.76 -4.89
N PHE A 100 25.88 12.05 -3.60
CA PHE A 100 25.60 13.36 -3.01
C PHE A 100 26.63 14.46 -3.35
N THR A 101 27.81 14.11 -3.87
CA THR A 101 28.87 15.08 -4.24
C THR A 101 28.83 15.54 -5.70
N ARG A 102 27.76 15.19 -6.45
CA ARG A 102 27.53 15.58 -7.86
C ARG A 102 28.70 15.31 -8.82
N ARG A 103 29.55 14.32 -8.54
CA ARG A 103 30.67 13.95 -9.44
C ARG A 103 30.39 12.81 -10.40
N PHE A 104 29.20 12.19 -10.38
CA PHE A 104 28.86 11.11 -11.30
C PHE A 104 27.36 11.10 -11.64
N PRO A 105 26.98 10.77 -12.89
CA PRO A 105 25.59 10.66 -13.30
C PRO A 105 24.89 9.51 -12.54
N LEU A 106 23.60 9.69 -12.22
CA LEU A 106 22.73 8.71 -11.55
C LEU A 106 22.57 7.38 -12.32
N SER A 107 23.14 7.27 -13.52
CA SER A 107 23.07 6.12 -14.42
C SER A 107 24.15 5.05 -14.21
N THR A 108 25.06 5.22 -13.25
CA THR A 108 26.11 4.22 -12.98
C THR A 108 25.54 3.06 -12.13
N PRO A 109 25.66 1.79 -12.55
CA PRO A 109 25.17 0.65 -11.78
C PRO A 109 25.79 0.62 -10.39
N ILE A 110 24.96 0.47 -9.35
CA ILE A 110 25.44 0.55 -7.96
C ILE A 110 26.46 -0.55 -7.67
N PHE A 111 26.31 -1.71 -8.31
CA PHE A 111 27.22 -2.84 -8.16
C PHE A 111 28.64 -2.53 -8.65
N ALA A 112 28.78 -1.78 -9.75
CA ALA A 112 30.08 -1.29 -10.21
C ALA A 112 30.67 -0.29 -9.22
N LEU A 113 29.82 0.57 -8.65
CA LEU A 113 30.19 1.56 -7.64
C LEU A 113 30.57 0.94 -6.27
N LEU A 114 30.08 -0.28 -6.02
CA LEU A 114 30.40 -1.12 -4.87
C LEU A 114 31.54 -2.13 -5.15
N GLY A 115 32.19 -2.05 -6.31
CA GLY A 115 33.35 -2.86 -6.67
C GLY A 115 33.05 -4.31 -7.06
N PHE A 116 31.84 -4.61 -7.53
CA PHE A 116 31.52 -5.91 -8.13
C PHE A 116 31.81 -5.86 -9.64
N THR A 117 32.76 -6.66 -10.12
CA THR A 117 33.14 -6.77 -11.55
C THR A 117 32.65 -8.10 -12.11
N VAL A 118 32.08 -8.11 -13.33
CA VAL A 118 31.43 -9.29 -13.93
C VAL A 118 32.43 -10.35 -14.43
N ALA A 119 33.74 -10.09 -14.43
CA ALA A 119 34.76 -11.02 -14.90
C ALA A 119 35.92 -11.16 -13.90
N GLY A 120 36.25 -12.40 -13.52
CA GLY A 120 37.43 -12.72 -12.70
C GLY A 120 37.38 -14.09 -12.02
N PRO A 121 38.51 -14.59 -11.49
CA PRO A 121 38.63 -15.93 -10.89
C PRO A 121 37.80 -16.14 -9.59
N ARG A 122 37.22 -15.07 -9.03
CA ARG A 122 36.33 -15.11 -7.85
C ARG A 122 34.84 -14.91 -8.21
N TYR A 123 34.46 -15.15 -9.46
CA TYR A 123 33.11 -14.93 -9.97
C TYR A 123 32.01 -15.52 -9.08
N ASN A 124 32.16 -16.78 -8.65
CA ASN A 124 31.16 -17.46 -7.80
C ASN A 124 31.07 -16.84 -6.39
N GLU A 125 32.19 -16.45 -5.78
CA GLU A 125 32.19 -15.75 -4.48
C GLU A 125 31.55 -14.36 -4.60
N GLN A 126 31.83 -13.65 -5.69
CA GLN A 126 31.24 -12.35 -5.98
C GLN A 126 29.73 -12.45 -6.28
N GLN A 127 29.26 -13.50 -6.94
CA GLN A 127 27.82 -13.76 -7.12
C GLN A 127 27.12 -14.00 -5.78
N MET A 128 27.71 -14.80 -4.89
CA MET A 128 27.15 -15.03 -3.56
C MET A 128 27.13 -13.74 -2.71
N GLU A 129 28.18 -12.91 -2.79
CA GLU A 129 28.18 -11.59 -2.15
C GLU A 129 27.15 -10.63 -2.75
N GLN A 130 26.94 -10.67 -4.08
CA GLN A 130 25.90 -9.91 -4.74
C GLN A 130 24.51 -10.33 -4.25
N GLN A 131 24.21 -11.62 -4.16
CA GLN A 131 22.94 -12.12 -3.62
C GLN A 131 22.73 -11.69 -2.15
N LYS A 132 23.78 -11.75 -1.32
CA LYS A 132 23.72 -11.24 0.07
C LYS A 132 23.42 -9.73 0.12
N LEU A 133 24.02 -8.95 -0.79
CA LEU A 133 23.74 -7.53 -0.93
C LEU A 133 22.28 -7.28 -1.36
N VAL A 134 21.75 -8.04 -2.34
CA VAL A 134 20.36 -7.97 -2.79
C VAL A 134 19.38 -8.15 -1.62
N VAL A 135 19.53 -9.24 -0.85
CA VAL A 135 18.69 -9.52 0.32
C VAL A 135 18.79 -8.39 1.35
N SER A 136 19.99 -7.85 1.55
CA SER A 136 20.23 -6.76 2.49
C SER A 136 19.58 -5.44 2.04
N LEU A 137 19.56 -5.15 0.74
CA LEU A 137 18.92 -3.95 0.17
C LEU A 137 17.41 -4.00 0.29
N GLN A 138 16.80 -5.15 -0.01
CA GLN A 138 15.36 -5.37 0.18
C GLN A 138 14.96 -5.28 1.66
N SER A 139 15.80 -5.81 2.55
CA SER A 139 15.61 -5.68 4.00
C SER A 139 15.67 -4.22 4.46
N LEU A 140 16.62 -3.45 3.92
CA LEU A 140 16.75 -2.03 4.22
C LEU A 140 15.53 -1.23 3.76
N LEU A 141 14.96 -1.55 2.59
CA LEU A 141 13.72 -0.93 2.11
C LEU A 141 12.56 -1.14 3.10
N LYS A 142 12.36 -2.39 3.56
CA LYS A 142 11.33 -2.72 4.56
C LYS A 142 11.53 -1.95 5.88
N ILE A 143 12.77 -1.88 6.37
CA ILE A 143 13.12 -1.15 7.59
C ILE A 143 12.79 0.33 7.47
N CYS A 144 13.18 0.96 6.36
CA CYS A 144 12.93 2.38 6.12
C CYS A 144 11.42 2.68 6.10
N HIS A 145 10.65 1.87 5.36
CA HIS A 145 9.20 2.05 5.28
C HIS A 145 8.51 1.87 6.64
N ASN A 146 8.80 0.76 7.35
CA ASN A 146 8.21 0.48 8.66
C ASN A 146 8.48 1.59 9.68
N LYS A 147 9.64 2.24 9.60
CA LYS A 147 9.95 3.37 10.47
C LYS A 147 9.13 4.62 10.12
N LEU A 148 8.93 4.90 8.82
CA LEU A 148 8.12 6.04 8.39
C LEU A 148 6.67 5.86 8.84
N GLU A 149 6.13 4.66 8.68
CA GLU A 149 4.76 4.34 9.14
C GLU A 149 4.62 4.50 10.66
N LYS A 150 5.62 4.09 11.44
CA LYS A 150 5.64 4.33 12.89
C LYS A 150 5.70 5.82 13.24
N ASP A 151 6.49 6.60 12.52
CA ASP A 151 6.62 8.04 12.76
C ASP A 151 5.32 8.78 12.35
N ASN A 152 4.69 8.36 11.25
CA ASN A 152 3.38 8.85 10.83
C ASN A 152 2.30 8.52 11.86
N ALA A 153 2.25 7.27 12.34
CA ALA A 153 1.30 6.84 13.37
C ALA A 153 1.49 7.60 14.69
N ALA A 154 2.72 7.92 15.08
CA ALA A 154 3.02 8.73 16.26
C ALA A 154 2.65 10.21 16.09
N SER A 155 2.63 10.71 14.85
CA SER A 155 2.25 12.09 14.52
C SER A 155 0.74 12.30 14.36
N GLU A 156 -0.02 11.23 14.13
CA GLU A 156 -1.47 11.32 14.09
C GLU A 156 -2.01 11.58 15.51
N ILE A 157 -2.79 12.66 15.66
CA ILE A 157 -3.41 13.05 16.91
C ILE A 157 -4.24 11.86 17.43
N SER A 158 -3.82 11.28 18.55
CA SER A 158 -4.59 10.26 19.24
C SER A 158 -5.86 10.92 19.79
N CYS A 159 -6.97 10.63 19.14
CA CYS A 159 -8.28 11.15 19.50
C CYS A 159 -8.83 10.36 20.70
N SER A 160 -8.92 10.99 21.88
CA SER A 160 -9.51 10.39 23.09
C SER A 160 -11.05 10.52 23.16
N CYS A 161 -11.70 10.90 22.06
CA CYS A 161 -13.17 10.95 21.95
C CYS A 161 -13.74 9.52 22.01
N ASP A 162 -14.26 9.08 23.16
CA ASP A 162 -14.70 7.68 23.37
C ASP A 162 -16.22 7.49 23.37
N THR A 163 -17.00 8.58 23.30
CA THR A 163 -18.46 8.54 23.17
C THR A 163 -18.91 9.28 21.92
N THR A 164 -20.02 8.86 21.33
CA THR A 164 -20.56 9.48 20.11
C THR A 164 -20.91 10.96 20.33
N ASN A 165 -21.28 11.37 21.55
CA ASN A 165 -21.60 12.77 21.90
C ASN A 165 -20.44 13.75 21.69
N SER A 166 -19.21 13.24 21.60
CA SER A 166 -18.02 14.05 21.33
C SER A 166 -17.79 14.34 19.83
N TYR A 167 -18.68 13.87 18.96
CA TYR A 167 -18.62 14.03 17.52
C TYR A 167 -19.81 14.84 17.00
N LYS A 168 -19.51 15.81 16.12
CA LYS A 168 -20.53 16.50 15.34
C LYS A 168 -20.79 15.71 14.05
N VAL A 169 -22.02 15.25 13.88
CA VAL A 169 -22.48 14.59 12.65
C VAL A 169 -22.71 15.64 11.55
N GLY A 170 -22.15 15.37 10.38
CA GLY A 170 -22.28 16.18 9.17
C GLY A 170 -23.13 15.47 8.11
N PRO A 171 -22.94 15.79 6.83
CA PRO A 171 -23.74 15.19 5.76
C PRO A 171 -23.52 13.68 5.63
N ARG A 172 -24.54 12.99 5.12
CA ARG A 172 -24.43 11.60 4.67
C ARG A 172 -23.35 11.47 3.60
N LEU A 173 -22.60 10.38 3.67
CA LEU A 173 -21.64 9.95 2.67
C LEU A 173 -22.14 8.67 2.00
N GLY A 174 -21.93 8.55 0.69
CA GLY A 174 -22.31 7.37 -0.08
C GLY A 174 -23.83 7.21 -0.28
N SER A 175 -24.18 6.13 -0.99
CA SER A 175 -25.57 5.80 -1.31
C SER A 175 -26.32 5.15 -0.14
N ARG A 176 -27.64 5.03 -0.29
CA ARG A 176 -28.48 4.26 0.64
C ARG A 176 -27.97 2.81 0.75
N SER A 177 -27.94 2.29 1.97
CA SER A 177 -27.55 0.91 2.28
C SER A 177 -28.63 0.26 3.14
N CYS A 178 -28.79 -1.05 3.02
CA CYS A 178 -29.75 -1.84 3.80
C CYS A 178 -29.25 -2.17 5.22
N CYS A 179 -27.94 -2.02 5.48
CA CYS A 179 -27.31 -2.49 6.72
C CYS A 179 -26.66 -1.36 7.53
N SER A 180 -26.45 -0.19 6.94
CA SER A 180 -25.72 0.90 7.59
C SER A 180 -26.02 2.27 6.98
N ALA A 181 -25.56 3.31 7.67
CA ALA A 181 -25.48 4.67 7.15
C ALA A 181 -24.09 5.25 7.45
N VAL A 182 -23.52 6.02 6.52
CA VAL A 182 -22.20 6.62 6.69
C VAL A 182 -22.33 8.14 6.71
N TYR A 183 -21.64 8.80 7.64
CA TYR A 183 -21.66 10.25 7.80
C TYR A 183 -20.25 10.82 7.86
N ALA A 184 -20.07 12.01 7.30
CA ALA A 184 -18.91 12.82 7.63
C ALA A 184 -19.05 13.29 9.07
N THR A 185 -18.05 13.04 9.91
CA THR A 185 -18.10 13.47 11.32
C THR A 185 -16.82 14.16 11.74
N LYS A 186 -16.95 15.06 12.71
CA LYS A 186 -15.83 15.81 13.27
C LYS A 186 -15.81 15.67 14.77
N CYS A 187 -14.74 15.09 15.33
CA CYS A 187 -14.55 15.03 16.78
C CYS A 187 -14.23 16.43 17.31
N SER A 188 -14.52 16.65 18.60
CA SER A 188 -14.18 17.86 19.34
C SER A 188 -12.70 18.24 19.28
N CYS A 189 -11.77 17.29 19.09
CA CYS A 189 -10.35 17.56 18.86
C CYS A 189 -10.01 18.09 17.46
N GLY A 190 -10.99 18.20 16.57
CA GLY A 190 -10.85 18.71 15.20
C GLY A 190 -10.58 17.65 14.13
N LYS A 191 -10.29 16.39 14.50
CA LYS A 191 -10.10 15.29 13.55
C LYS A 191 -11.42 14.90 12.88
N GLU A 192 -11.36 14.69 11.57
CA GLU A 192 -12.50 14.27 10.74
C GLU A 192 -12.46 12.77 10.47
N TYR A 193 -13.66 12.18 10.38
CA TYR A 193 -13.88 10.76 10.16
C TYR A 193 -15.03 10.54 9.17
N ALA A 194 -15.05 9.36 8.56
CA ALA A 194 -16.26 8.76 8.04
C ALA A 194 -16.80 7.82 9.13
N MET A 195 -17.94 8.13 9.71
CA MET A 195 -18.59 7.32 10.74
C MET A 195 -19.66 6.44 10.09
N LYS A 196 -19.43 5.13 10.04
CA LYS A 196 -20.43 4.14 9.60
C LYS A 196 -21.21 3.64 10.82
N MET A 197 -22.50 3.95 10.85
CA MET A 197 -23.46 3.49 11.85
C MET A 197 -24.15 2.22 11.33
N MET A 198 -24.07 1.13 12.10
CA MET A 198 -24.72 -0.13 11.76
C MET A 198 -26.21 -0.11 12.14
N PHE A 199 -27.07 -0.74 11.35
CA PHE A 199 -28.50 -0.86 11.69
C PHE A 199 -28.73 -2.06 12.61
N ASN A 200 -29.19 -1.80 13.84
CA ASN A 200 -29.42 -2.83 14.84
C ASN A 200 -30.92 -3.07 15.10
N TYR A 201 -31.41 -4.24 14.71
CA TYR A 201 -32.79 -4.70 14.98
C TYR A 201 -32.87 -5.71 16.14
N GLY A 202 -31.72 -6.14 16.66
CA GLY A 202 -31.62 -7.24 17.62
C GLY A 202 -31.73 -6.80 19.08
N ASN A 203 -30.63 -6.85 19.84
CA ASN A 203 -30.57 -6.46 21.26
C ASN A 203 -29.60 -5.29 21.44
N SER A 204 -29.80 -4.48 22.48
CA SER A 204 -28.96 -3.32 22.84
C SER A 204 -27.79 -3.64 23.78
N LYS A 205 -27.59 -4.91 24.15
CA LYS A 205 -26.43 -5.34 24.94
C LYS A 205 -25.14 -5.35 24.10
N ASP A 206 -24.06 -4.82 24.64
CA ASP A 206 -22.77 -4.66 23.95
C ASP A 206 -22.24 -5.97 23.37
N ASP A 207 -22.20 -7.05 24.16
CA ASP A 207 -21.71 -8.36 23.70
C ASP A 207 -22.52 -8.91 22.51
N PHE A 208 -23.84 -8.65 22.52
CA PHE A 208 -24.71 -9.07 21.43
C PHE A 208 -24.47 -8.24 20.17
N ILE A 209 -24.29 -6.93 20.30
CA ILE A 209 -23.95 -6.03 19.19
C ILE A 209 -22.59 -6.42 18.59
N ARG A 210 -21.59 -6.69 19.44
CA ARG A 210 -20.26 -7.16 19.01
C ARG A 210 -20.35 -8.45 18.22
N LYS A 211 -21.13 -9.42 18.72
CA LYS A 211 -21.34 -10.70 18.04
C LYS A 211 -22.04 -10.53 16.70
N ASN A 212 -23.08 -9.71 16.64
CA ASN A 212 -23.86 -9.51 15.41
C ASN A 212 -23.08 -8.80 14.31
N PHE A 213 -22.23 -7.84 14.66
CA PHE A 213 -21.45 -7.07 13.67
C PHE A 213 -20.00 -7.51 13.59
N LEU A 214 -19.65 -8.68 14.15
CA LEU A 214 -18.26 -9.16 14.24
C LEU A 214 -17.55 -9.12 12.88
N ARG A 215 -18.22 -9.56 11.81
CA ARG A 215 -17.64 -9.59 10.45
C ARG A 215 -17.22 -8.22 9.93
N GLU A 216 -17.99 -7.17 10.22
CA GLU A 216 -17.75 -5.81 9.72
C GLU A 216 -16.56 -5.12 10.37
N TYR A 217 -16.28 -5.38 11.65
CA TYR A 217 -15.19 -4.71 12.35
C TYR A 217 -14.00 -5.62 12.69
N CYS A 218 -14.18 -6.94 12.86
CA CYS A 218 -13.09 -7.86 13.24
C CYS A 218 -11.95 -7.84 12.22
N LEU A 219 -12.31 -7.83 10.93
CA LEU A 219 -11.36 -7.86 9.83
C LEU A 219 -10.46 -6.62 9.81
N LEU A 220 -11.01 -5.45 10.13
CA LEU A 220 -10.35 -4.14 10.05
C LEU A 220 -9.87 -3.61 11.41
N SER A 221 -10.26 -4.24 12.52
CA SER A 221 -9.96 -3.75 13.87
C SER A 221 -8.48 -3.89 14.20
N PRO A 222 -7.80 -2.78 14.59
CA PRO A 222 -6.41 -2.82 15.00
C PRO A 222 -6.21 -3.43 16.41
N LEU A 223 -7.28 -3.52 17.21
CA LEU A 223 -7.24 -4.07 18.57
C LEU A 223 -7.54 -5.57 18.56
N PRO A 224 -6.85 -6.36 19.41
CA PRO A 224 -7.24 -7.75 19.63
C PRO A 224 -8.68 -7.78 20.16
N VAL A 225 -9.53 -8.52 19.46
CA VAL A 225 -10.91 -8.82 19.87
C VAL A 225 -10.85 -9.42 21.29
N THR A 226 -11.77 -9.03 22.17
CA THR A 226 -11.65 -9.35 23.61
C THR A 226 -11.77 -10.86 23.85
N ARG A 227 -11.38 -11.36 25.04
CA ARG A 227 -11.48 -12.80 25.40
C ARG A 227 -12.85 -13.45 25.16
N VAL A 228 -13.94 -12.66 25.19
CA VAL A 228 -15.30 -13.14 24.90
C VAL A 228 -15.46 -13.44 23.41
N ASP A 229 -14.81 -12.64 22.56
CA ASP A 229 -14.79 -12.80 21.11
C ASP A 229 -13.82 -13.92 20.67
N GLU A 230 -12.75 -14.17 21.43
CA GLU A 230 -11.76 -15.24 21.17
C GLU A 230 -12.35 -16.66 21.29
N MET A 231 -13.33 -16.88 22.18
CA MET A 231 -13.96 -18.20 22.35
C MET A 231 -14.81 -18.62 21.13
N GLU A 232 -15.40 -17.67 20.38
CA GLU A 232 -16.14 -17.98 19.15
C GLU A 232 -15.27 -17.83 17.89
N SER A 233 -14.25 -16.95 17.90
CA SER A 233 -13.22 -16.94 16.84
C SER A 233 -12.39 -18.23 16.85
N SER A 234 -12.36 -19.00 17.94
CA SER A 234 -11.70 -20.31 17.97
C SER A 234 -12.32 -21.34 17.00
N LYS A 235 -13.53 -21.08 16.48
CA LYS A 235 -14.16 -21.90 15.43
C LYS A 235 -13.85 -21.45 14.00
N ASN A 236 -13.44 -20.18 13.80
CA ASN A 236 -13.12 -19.62 12.49
C ASN A 236 -11.73 -18.97 12.51
N SER A 237 -10.84 -19.45 11.64
CA SER A 237 -9.49 -18.92 11.45
C SER A 237 -9.52 -17.54 10.77
N GLN A 238 -10.17 -16.55 11.36
CA GLN A 238 -10.41 -15.25 10.73
C GLN A 238 -9.10 -14.49 10.53
N SER A 239 -8.83 -14.16 9.28
CA SER A 239 -7.69 -13.33 8.89
C SER A 239 -7.90 -11.89 9.35
N ARG A 240 -6.86 -11.27 9.94
CA ARG A 240 -6.85 -9.82 10.24
C ARG A 240 -6.15 -9.07 9.11
N ILE A 241 -6.75 -7.97 8.67
CA ILE A 241 -6.09 -7.03 7.75
C ILE A 241 -5.12 -6.17 8.56
N LEU A 242 -3.84 -6.26 8.22
CA LEU A 242 -2.84 -5.28 8.62
C LEU A 242 -3.01 -4.00 7.80
N VAL A 243 -2.50 -2.89 8.32
CA VAL A 243 -2.55 -1.59 7.63
C VAL A 243 -1.95 -1.71 6.23
N HIS A 244 -2.76 -1.40 5.22
CA HIS A 244 -2.38 -1.36 3.81
C HIS A 244 -2.90 -0.06 3.20
N PRO A 245 -2.11 0.67 2.39
CA PRO A 245 -2.51 1.98 1.85
C PRO A 245 -3.77 1.92 0.97
N ASN A 246 -4.01 0.78 0.32
CA ASN A 246 -5.16 0.56 -0.56
C ASN A 246 -6.33 -0.19 0.08
N ILE A 247 -6.36 -0.29 1.41
CA ILE A 247 -7.50 -0.82 2.17
C ILE A 247 -7.98 0.24 3.14
N ILE A 248 -9.30 0.37 3.33
CA ILE A 248 -9.90 1.32 4.28
C ILE A 248 -9.30 1.14 5.68
N ARG A 249 -9.01 2.26 6.33
CA ARG A 249 -8.46 2.28 7.68
C ARG A 249 -9.56 2.53 8.70
N LEU A 250 -9.77 1.57 9.59
CA LEU A 250 -10.62 1.70 10.76
C LEU A 250 -9.79 2.19 11.95
N ASP A 251 -10.09 3.39 12.43
CA ASP A 251 -9.34 4.01 13.53
C ASP A 251 -9.95 3.65 14.89
N LYS A 252 -11.29 3.58 14.98
CA LYS A 252 -11.99 3.34 16.24
C LYS A 252 -13.35 2.66 16.02
N VAL A 253 -13.76 1.86 17.00
CA VAL A 253 -15.11 1.27 17.10
C VAL A 253 -15.74 1.72 18.42
N ILE A 254 -16.97 2.22 18.37
CA ILE A 254 -17.74 2.64 19.55
C ILE A 254 -19.10 1.94 19.52
N ILE A 255 -19.60 1.47 20.66
CA ILE A 255 -20.98 1.00 20.82
C ILE A 255 -21.72 1.99 21.72
N ASP A 256 -22.70 2.67 21.15
CA ASP A 256 -23.35 3.80 21.83
C ASP A 256 -24.81 3.93 21.40
N GLU A 257 -25.51 4.89 21.99
CA GLU A 257 -26.87 5.26 21.62
C GLU A 257 -26.95 5.88 20.21
N ILE A 258 -28.03 5.59 19.49
CA ILE A 258 -28.31 6.18 18.18
C ILE A 258 -28.62 7.65 18.36
N GLN A 259 -27.82 8.50 17.72
CA GLN A 259 -28.08 9.93 17.61
C GLN A 259 -29.04 10.23 16.46
N TYR A 260 -29.85 11.27 16.62
CA TYR A 260 -30.67 11.78 15.54
C TYR A 260 -29.79 12.35 14.42
N CYS A 261 -30.05 11.93 13.18
CA CYS A 261 -29.46 12.47 11.96
C CYS A 261 -30.61 13.04 11.11
N ASP A 262 -30.40 14.22 10.52
CA ASP A 262 -31.48 14.99 9.86
C ASP A 262 -32.17 14.24 8.72
N ASP A 263 -31.44 13.38 8.00
CA ASP A 263 -31.92 12.56 6.88
C ASP A 263 -32.57 11.24 7.31
N ALA A 264 -32.44 10.85 8.58
CA ALA A 264 -32.72 9.49 9.03
C ALA A 264 -34.15 9.02 8.81
N MET A 265 -35.13 9.92 9.01
CA MET A 265 -36.55 9.62 8.83
C MET A 265 -36.91 9.35 7.36
N HIS A 266 -36.13 9.87 6.41
CA HIS A 266 -36.37 9.67 4.98
C HIS A 266 -35.58 8.47 4.44
N GLU A 267 -34.33 8.34 4.87
CA GLU A 267 -33.40 7.35 4.31
C GLU A 267 -33.54 5.96 4.95
N TYR A 268 -33.77 5.88 6.26
CA TYR A 268 -33.81 4.61 6.99
C TYR A 268 -34.76 4.64 8.21
N PRO A 269 -36.03 5.04 8.03
CA PRO A 269 -36.98 5.17 9.15
C PRO A 269 -37.14 3.90 9.98
N ASP A 270 -37.11 2.72 9.35
CA ASP A 270 -37.31 1.44 10.03
C ASP A 270 -36.14 1.07 10.95
N ALA A 271 -34.92 1.54 10.64
CA ALA A 271 -33.74 1.29 11.46
C ALA A 271 -33.65 2.19 12.70
N LEU A 272 -34.56 3.16 12.85
CA LEU A 272 -34.64 4.02 14.02
C LEU A 272 -35.38 3.35 15.18
N PRO A 273 -35.03 3.66 16.43
CA PRO A 273 -35.73 3.15 17.60
C PRO A 273 -37.15 3.72 17.73
N PRO A 274 -38.14 2.90 18.17
CA PRO A 274 -39.52 3.30 18.44
C PRO A 274 -39.68 4.60 19.23
N SER A 275 -38.82 4.77 20.24
CA SER A 275 -38.76 5.95 21.08
C SER A 275 -37.29 6.32 21.28
N PRO A 276 -36.91 7.59 21.32
CA PRO A 276 -37.73 8.77 21.07
C PRO A 276 -37.86 9.12 19.57
N LEU A 277 -37.26 8.35 18.66
CA LEU A 277 -36.97 8.81 17.29
C LEU A 277 -38.10 8.55 16.28
N ASN A 278 -38.60 7.32 16.18
CA ASN A 278 -39.66 6.98 15.22
C ASN A 278 -40.63 5.97 15.83
N PRO A 279 -41.88 6.33 16.20
CA PRO A 279 -42.86 5.42 16.78
C PRO A 279 -43.13 4.13 15.99
N SER A 280 -42.90 4.15 14.67
CA SER A 280 -43.05 2.97 13.79
C SER A 280 -41.73 2.25 13.49
N GLY A 281 -40.61 2.75 14.02
CA GLY A 281 -39.29 2.18 13.81
C GLY A 281 -39.13 0.82 14.48
N LEU A 282 -38.26 -0.02 13.93
CA LEU A 282 -37.97 -1.37 14.40
C LEU A 282 -36.57 -1.49 15.01
N GLY A 283 -35.79 -0.40 14.95
CA GLY A 283 -34.43 -0.34 15.45
C GLY A 283 -34.32 -0.39 16.96
N ARG A 284 -33.10 -0.60 17.44
CA ARG A 284 -32.74 -0.58 18.85
C ARG A 284 -31.99 0.69 19.20
N HIS A 285 -32.11 1.12 20.46
CA HIS A 285 -31.53 2.38 20.94
C HIS A 285 -30.01 2.46 20.84
N ARG A 286 -29.30 1.32 20.85
CA ARG A 286 -27.84 1.26 20.80
C ARG A 286 -27.37 0.45 19.61
N THR A 287 -26.27 0.89 19.01
CA THR A 287 -25.64 0.24 17.85
C THR A 287 -24.14 0.45 17.81
N MET A 288 -23.48 -0.17 16.83
CA MET A 288 -22.06 -0.04 16.56
C MET A 288 -21.78 1.11 15.58
N PHE A 289 -20.74 1.88 15.89
CA PHE A 289 -20.20 2.96 15.07
C PHE A 289 -18.75 2.66 14.73
N LEU A 290 -18.43 2.67 13.44
CA LEU A 290 -17.09 2.47 12.90
C LEU A 290 -16.55 3.81 12.43
N PHE A 291 -15.48 4.29 13.07
CA PHE A 291 -14.81 5.54 12.72
C PHE A 291 -13.63 5.24 11.82
N MET A 292 -13.82 5.50 10.54
CA MET A 292 -12.85 5.25 9.48
C MET A 292 -12.18 6.55 9.05
N LYS A 293 -11.00 6.44 8.44
CA LYS A 293 -10.41 7.55 7.69
C LYS A 293 -11.44 8.05 6.67
N LYS A 294 -11.66 9.37 6.65
CA LYS A 294 -12.51 10.04 5.65
C LYS A 294 -11.75 10.15 4.32
N TYR A 295 -12.43 9.83 3.23
CA TYR A 295 -11.97 10.01 1.86
C TYR A 295 -12.84 11.09 1.19
N ASP A 296 -12.41 11.60 0.04
CA ASP A 296 -13.09 12.71 -0.63
C ASP A 296 -14.35 12.25 -1.36
N MET A 297 -14.29 11.10 -2.03
CA MET A 297 -15.41 10.54 -2.80
C MET A 297 -15.21 9.05 -3.12
N THR A 298 -16.20 8.43 -3.75
CA THR A 298 -16.10 7.09 -4.36
C THR A 298 -15.45 7.14 -5.74
N LEU A 299 -14.95 6.01 -6.25
CA LEU A 299 -14.44 5.90 -7.61
C LEU A 299 -15.53 6.22 -8.64
N ARG A 300 -16.79 5.85 -8.35
CA ARG A 300 -17.93 6.17 -9.20
C ARG A 300 -18.12 7.69 -9.37
N GLU A 301 -18.10 8.42 -8.26
CA GLU A 301 -18.18 9.89 -8.26
C GLU A 301 -16.95 10.52 -8.92
N TYR A 302 -15.77 9.94 -8.70
CA TYR A 302 -14.52 10.38 -9.30
C TYR A 302 -14.52 10.28 -10.82
N VAL A 303 -14.88 9.10 -11.37
CA VAL A 303 -14.99 8.87 -12.81
C VAL A 303 -16.05 9.79 -13.42
N HIS A 304 -17.20 9.96 -12.76
CA HIS A 304 -18.27 10.84 -13.24
C HIS A 304 -17.84 12.31 -13.28
N SER A 305 -17.14 12.79 -12.25
CA SER A 305 -16.72 14.20 -12.15
C SER A 305 -15.55 14.55 -13.08
N LYS A 306 -14.57 13.65 -13.26
CA LYS A 306 -13.44 13.87 -14.17
C LYS A 306 -13.79 13.65 -15.63
N GLY A 307 -14.79 12.79 -15.92
CA GLY A 307 -15.10 12.32 -17.26
C GLY A 307 -13.98 11.42 -17.80
N ILE A 308 -12.97 12.00 -18.46
CA ILE A 308 -11.83 11.25 -18.98
C ILE A 308 -10.63 11.43 -18.05
N ILE A 309 -10.30 10.37 -17.32
CA ILE A 309 -9.09 10.32 -16.48
C ILE A 309 -7.85 10.16 -17.38
N PRO A 310 -6.77 10.95 -17.15
CA PRO A 310 -5.51 10.77 -17.86
C PRO A 310 -4.99 9.34 -17.72
N ASN A 311 -4.48 8.74 -18.81
CA ASN A 311 -4.08 7.33 -18.79
C ASN A 311 -3.05 6.99 -17.71
N ASP A 312 -2.16 7.93 -17.39
CA ASP A 312 -1.13 7.73 -16.37
C ASP A 312 -1.74 7.59 -14.97
N GLU A 313 -2.73 8.44 -14.68
CA GLU A 313 -3.50 8.44 -13.43
C GLU A 313 -4.43 7.23 -13.34
N ALA A 314 -5.16 6.92 -14.42
CA ALA A 314 -5.99 5.73 -14.54
C ALA A 314 -5.18 4.43 -14.36
N THR A 315 -3.95 4.40 -14.89
CA THR A 315 -3.03 3.27 -14.67
C THR A 315 -2.61 3.16 -13.21
N MET A 316 -2.38 4.29 -12.53
CA MET A 316 -2.07 4.31 -11.10
C MET A 316 -3.25 3.84 -10.25
N LEU A 317 -4.48 4.18 -10.61
CA LEU A 317 -5.69 3.67 -9.95
C LEU A 317 -5.83 2.16 -10.12
N LEU A 318 -5.67 1.64 -11.35
CA LEU A 318 -5.68 0.20 -11.63
C LEU A 318 -4.59 -0.54 -10.84
N LEU A 319 -3.37 0.01 -10.80
CA LEU A 319 -2.26 -0.57 -10.04
C LEU A 319 -2.56 -0.65 -8.54
N GLN A 320 -3.07 0.43 -7.96
CA GLN A 320 -3.44 0.48 -6.54
C GLN A 320 -4.56 -0.52 -6.20
N LEU A 321 -5.57 -0.64 -7.07
CA LEU A 321 -6.66 -1.60 -6.90
C LEU A 321 -6.16 -3.05 -6.97
N LEU A 322 -5.29 -3.36 -7.93
CA LEU A 322 -4.62 -4.66 -8.03
C LEU A 322 -3.79 -4.96 -6.77
N GLN A 323 -3.05 -3.98 -6.24
CA GLN A 323 -2.26 -4.14 -5.02
C GLN A 323 -3.13 -4.41 -3.79
N GLY A 324 -4.26 -3.69 -3.66
CA GLY A 324 -5.25 -3.97 -2.63
C GLY A 324 -5.77 -5.40 -2.69
N VAL A 325 -6.17 -5.89 -3.88
CA VAL A 325 -6.70 -7.25 -4.03
C VAL A 325 -5.62 -8.33 -3.89
N ASP A 326 -4.40 -8.10 -4.39
CA ASP A 326 -3.27 -9.01 -4.15
C ASP A 326 -2.97 -9.15 -2.65
N TYR A 327 -3.04 -8.05 -1.91
CA TYR A 327 -2.92 -8.06 -0.46
C TYR A 327 -4.02 -8.89 0.20
N LEU A 328 -5.30 -8.70 -0.18
CA LEU A 328 -6.41 -9.48 0.35
C LEU A 328 -6.23 -10.98 0.06
N ASN A 329 -5.94 -11.34 -1.19
CA ASN A 329 -5.76 -12.72 -1.61
C ASN A 329 -4.62 -13.42 -0.85
N LYS A 330 -3.50 -12.72 -0.62
CA LYS A 330 -2.37 -13.25 0.17
C LYS A 330 -2.71 -13.50 1.63
N ASN A 331 -3.72 -12.81 2.15
CA ASN A 331 -4.26 -13.03 3.50
C ASN A 331 -5.50 -13.94 3.50
N TYR A 332 -5.78 -14.64 2.40
CA TYR A 332 -6.95 -15.51 2.22
C TYR A 332 -8.27 -14.78 2.44
N ILE A 333 -8.33 -13.52 2.01
CA ILE A 333 -9.53 -12.70 2.02
C ILE A 333 -9.97 -12.45 0.57
N ALA A 334 -11.25 -12.72 0.27
CA ALA A 334 -11.89 -12.28 -0.97
C ALA A 334 -12.97 -11.26 -0.63
N HIS A 335 -12.97 -10.11 -1.29
CA HIS A 335 -13.90 -9.02 -1.04
C HIS A 335 -15.32 -9.39 -1.47
N ARG A 336 -15.49 -10.04 -2.63
CA ARG A 336 -16.76 -10.52 -3.21
C ARG A 336 -17.78 -9.44 -3.63
N ASP A 337 -17.65 -8.19 -3.17
CA ASP A 337 -18.50 -7.08 -3.62
C ASP A 337 -17.71 -5.88 -4.16
N LEU A 338 -16.71 -6.13 -5.03
CA LEU A 338 -15.97 -5.05 -5.67
C LEU A 338 -16.83 -4.35 -6.73
N LYS A 339 -17.06 -3.05 -6.52
CA LYS A 339 -17.77 -2.13 -7.43
C LYS A 339 -17.24 -0.72 -7.22
N SER A 340 -17.51 0.20 -8.15
CA SER A 340 -16.99 1.57 -8.08
C SER A 340 -17.53 2.37 -6.89
N ASP A 341 -18.68 2.00 -6.31
CA ASP A 341 -19.17 2.56 -5.04
C ASP A 341 -18.36 2.10 -3.81
N ASN A 342 -17.72 0.91 -3.87
CA ASN A 342 -16.93 0.32 -2.77
C ASN A 342 -15.42 0.60 -2.90
N ILE A 343 -15.06 1.58 -3.72
CA ILE A 343 -13.70 2.07 -3.88
C ILE A 343 -13.70 3.55 -3.56
N LEU A 344 -12.87 3.96 -2.60
CA LEU A 344 -12.76 5.33 -2.13
C LEU A 344 -11.53 6.01 -2.73
N ILE A 345 -11.65 7.30 -3.00
CA ILE A 345 -10.63 8.16 -3.59
C ILE A 345 -10.31 9.31 -2.65
N GLU A 346 -9.01 9.53 -2.41
CA GLU A 346 -8.46 10.75 -1.82
C GLU A 346 -7.70 11.49 -2.92
N GLU A 347 -8.13 12.71 -3.26
CA GLU A 347 -7.49 13.56 -4.26
C GLU A 347 -6.18 14.12 -3.68
N VAL A 348 -5.07 13.46 -4.00
CA VAL A 348 -3.73 13.91 -3.64
C VAL A 348 -2.86 14.06 -4.89
N ASP A 349 -1.94 15.02 -4.87
CA ASP A 349 -1.01 15.21 -5.98
C ASP A 349 0.22 14.28 -5.87
N PRO A 350 0.76 13.79 -7.00
CA PRO A 350 0.27 13.98 -8.37
C PRO A 350 -0.75 12.92 -8.82
N TYR A 351 -1.07 11.93 -7.97
CA TYR A 351 -2.02 10.87 -8.28
C TYR A 351 -2.95 10.63 -7.10
N PRO A 352 -4.24 10.38 -7.32
CA PRO A 352 -5.17 10.04 -6.25
C PRO A 352 -4.74 8.77 -5.52
N LEU A 353 -5.03 8.72 -4.21
CA LEU A 353 -4.92 7.51 -3.41
C LEU A 353 -6.25 6.76 -3.46
N LEU A 354 -6.19 5.46 -3.73
CA LEU A 354 -7.36 4.57 -3.76
C LEU A 354 -7.38 3.67 -2.54
N ALA A 355 -8.55 3.45 -1.93
CA ALA A 355 -8.75 2.43 -0.90
C ALA A 355 -10.02 1.59 -1.13
N ILE A 356 -9.91 0.27 -0.96
CA ILE A 356 -11.05 -0.66 -0.98
C ILE A 356 -11.80 -0.57 0.36
N THR A 357 -13.12 -0.48 0.32
CA THR A 357 -13.99 -0.38 1.49
C THR A 357 -15.15 -1.37 1.41
N ASP A 358 -15.90 -1.49 2.52
CA ASP A 358 -17.14 -2.28 2.64
C ASP A 358 -16.96 -3.80 2.57
N PHE A 359 -16.39 -4.36 3.64
CA PHE A 359 -16.08 -5.78 3.77
C PHE A 359 -17.26 -6.63 4.27
N GLY A 360 -18.50 -6.11 4.24
CA GLY A 360 -19.68 -6.82 4.73
C GLY A 360 -19.92 -8.18 4.07
N GLU A 361 -19.51 -8.31 2.80
CA GLU A 361 -19.64 -9.51 1.98
C GLU A 361 -18.35 -10.34 1.88
N CYS A 362 -17.27 -9.98 2.57
CA CYS A 362 -15.96 -10.62 2.35
C CYS A 362 -15.90 -12.08 2.86
N LEU A 363 -15.16 -12.94 2.17
CA LEU A 363 -14.76 -14.26 2.68
C LEU A 363 -13.43 -14.09 3.41
N ASP A 364 -13.31 -14.57 4.64
CA ASP A 364 -12.15 -14.36 5.51
C ASP A 364 -11.71 -15.63 6.26
N ASP A 365 -11.91 -16.81 5.65
CA ASP A 365 -11.53 -18.09 6.26
C ASP A 365 -10.18 -18.60 5.73
N ALA A 366 -9.14 -18.43 6.53
CA ALA A 366 -7.79 -18.89 6.21
C ALA A 366 -7.68 -20.41 6.07
N ALA A 367 -8.54 -21.20 6.72
CA ALA A 367 -8.53 -22.66 6.61
C ALA A 367 -8.97 -23.12 5.21
N LEU A 368 -9.91 -22.38 4.60
CA LEU A 368 -10.45 -22.66 3.28
C LEU A 368 -9.53 -22.17 2.14
N LYS A 369 -8.59 -21.26 2.43
CA LYS A 369 -7.64 -20.71 1.44
C LYS A 369 -8.35 -20.25 0.16
N LEU A 370 -9.46 -19.54 0.32
CA LEU A 370 -10.34 -19.03 -0.75
C LEU A 370 -11.06 -20.09 -1.60
N VAL A 371 -11.08 -21.35 -1.16
CA VAL A 371 -11.87 -22.42 -1.82
C VAL A 371 -12.89 -22.98 -0.87
N VAL A 372 -14.16 -22.72 -1.18
CA VAL A 372 -15.28 -23.07 -0.31
C VAL A 372 -16.02 -24.29 -0.88
N PRO A 373 -16.25 -25.36 -0.11
CA PRO A 373 -17.10 -26.46 -0.55
C PRO A 373 -18.50 -25.96 -0.93
N TYR A 374 -19.01 -26.37 -2.09
CA TYR A 374 -20.30 -25.93 -2.61
C TYR A 374 -21.30 -27.10 -2.65
N ILE A 375 -21.73 -27.54 -1.48
CA ILE A 375 -22.53 -28.75 -1.32
C ILE A 375 -24.00 -28.51 -1.65
N SER A 376 -24.49 -27.27 -1.51
CA SER A 376 -25.89 -26.92 -1.79
C SER A 376 -26.05 -25.43 -2.10
N ASN A 377 -27.17 -25.08 -2.74
CA ASN A 377 -27.51 -23.68 -3.10
C ASN A 377 -27.78 -22.75 -1.90
N CYS A 378 -27.82 -23.26 -0.66
CA CYS A 378 -27.94 -22.41 0.53
C CYS A 378 -26.61 -21.80 0.98
N ILE A 379 -25.50 -22.22 0.37
CA ILE A 379 -24.18 -21.65 0.62
C ILE A 379 -24.10 -20.30 -0.09
N ASP A 380 -23.85 -19.26 0.70
CA ASP A 380 -23.75 -17.90 0.21
C ASP A 380 -22.55 -17.73 -0.74
N ARG A 381 -22.85 -17.26 -1.95
CA ARG A 381 -21.87 -16.95 -2.99
C ARG A 381 -21.32 -15.51 -2.86
N GLY A 382 -21.94 -14.71 -1.99
CA GLY A 382 -21.60 -13.32 -1.69
C GLY A 382 -21.98 -12.32 -2.78
N GLY A 383 -22.09 -11.05 -2.38
CA GLY A 383 -21.86 -9.87 -3.23
C GLY A 383 -22.83 -9.58 -4.39
N ASN A 384 -22.43 -8.62 -5.22
CA ASN A 384 -23.16 -8.15 -6.40
C ASN A 384 -23.19 -9.18 -7.54
N SER A 385 -24.38 -9.71 -7.84
CA SER A 385 -24.61 -10.71 -8.89
C SER A 385 -24.20 -10.28 -10.31
N SER A 386 -24.13 -8.97 -10.61
CA SER A 386 -23.71 -8.46 -11.91
C SER A 386 -22.19 -8.50 -12.10
N LEU A 387 -21.43 -8.35 -11.02
CA LEU A 387 -19.96 -8.38 -11.03
C LEU A 387 -19.39 -9.68 -10.46
N MET A 388 -20.24 -10.70 -10.32
CA MET A 388 -19.83 -12.04 -9.89
C MET A 388 -19.05 -12.74 -11.00
N ALA A 389 -17.85 -13.22 -10.69
CA ALA A 389 -16.97 -13.86 -11.66
C ALA A 389 -17.59 -15.15 -12.25
N PRO A 390 -17.26 -15.52 -13.51
CA PRO A 390 -17.90 -16.63 -14.21
C PRO A 390 -17.78 -17.97 -13.50
N GLU A 391 -16.63 -18.25 -12.88
CA GLU A 391 -16.37 -19.48 -12.14
C GLU A 391 -17.21 -19.62 -10.87
N ILE A 392 -17.67 -18.49 -10.29
CA ILE A 392 -18.57 -18.49 -9.13
C ILE A 392 -20.02 -18.56 -9.58
N LYS A 393 -20.37 -17.80 -10.63
CA LYS A 393 -21.75 -17.71 -11.13
C LYS A 393 -22.21 -19.02 -11.77
N ASN A 394 -21.33 -19.68 -12.52
CA ASN A 394 -21.60 -20.95 -13.22
C ASN A 394 -21.35 -22.19 -12.35
N ALA A 395 -20.89 -22.04 -11.10
CA ALA A 395 -20.71 -23.17 -10.21
C ALA A 395 -22.05 -23.84 -9.90
N GLU A 396 -22.07 -25.17 -9.98
CA GLU A 396 -23.23 -25.99 -9.60
C GLU A 396 -22.96 -26.71 -8.28
N PRO A 397 -23.94 -26.76 -7.36
CA PRO A 397 -23.75 -27.41 -6.07
C PRO A 397 -23.63 -28.93 -6.23
N GLY A 398 -22.78 -29.55 -5.43
CA GLY A 398 -22.55 -30.98 -5.44
C GLY A 398 -21.57 -31.42 -4.35
N HIS A 399 -21.57 -32.72 -4.04
CA HIS A 399 -20.75 -33.28 -2.96
C HIS A 399 -19.25 -32.94 -3.09
N ASN A 400 -18.75 -32.83 -4.32
CA ASN A 400 -17.35 -32.51 -4.63
C ASN A 400 -17.18 -31.15 -5.33
N SER A 401 -18.23 -30.33 -5.38
CA SER A 401 -18.18 -29.01 -5.99
C SER A 401 -17.53 -27.99 -5.05
N VAL A 402 -16.87 -26.98 -5.62
CA VAL A 402 -16.24 -25.89 -4.86
C VAL A 402 -16.46 -24.55 -5.54
N LEU A 403 -16.45 -23.48 -4.75
CA LEU A 403 -16.34 -22.10 -5.19
C LEU A 403 -14.89 -21.66 -5.00
N ASP A 404 -14.18 -21.37 -6.10
CA ASP A 404 -12.80 -20.88 -6.07
C ASP A 404 -12.76 -19.35 -6.22
N TYR A 405 -12.50 -18.65 -5.11
CA TYR A 405 -12.45 -17.19 -5.08
C TYR A 405 -11.06 -16.61 -5.34
N ARG A 406 -10.02 -17.43 -5.55
CA ARG A 406 -8.61 -16.95 -5.66
C ARG A 406 -8.39 -15.95 -6.79
N ARG A 407 -9.25 -15.94 -7.80
CA ARG A 407 -9.19 -15.05 -8.97
C ARG A 407 -10.51 -14.32 -9.24
N SER A 408 -11.50 -14.43 -8.35
CA SER A 408 -12.82 -13.84 -8.53
C SER A 408 -12.76 -12.31 -8.47
N ASP A 409 -12.15 -11.75 -7.42
CA ASP A 409 -11.97 -10.29 -7.30
C ASP A 409 -11.12 -9.69 -8.44
N VAL A 410 -10.19 -10.47 -9.00
CA VAL A 410 -9.36 -10.05 -10.14
C VAL A 410 -10.21 -9.84 -11.40
N TRP A 411 -11.25 -10.66 -11.60
CA TRP A 411 -12.20 -10.47 -12.69
C TRP A 411 -13.04 -9.20 -12.49
N ALA A 412 -13.47 -8.92 -11.26
CA ALA A 412 -14.18 -7.69 -10.95
C ALA A 412 -13.32 -6.44 -11.21
N ILE A 413 -12.01 -6.49 -10.94
CA ILE A 413 -11.05 -5.44 -11.34
C ILE A 413 -11.04 -5.26 -12.87
N GLY A 414 -11.05 -6.35 -13.64
CA GLY A 414 -11.12 -6.30 -15.10
C GLY A 414 -12.35 -5.52 -15.60
N CYS A 415 -13.49 -5.67 -14.92
CA CYS A 415 -14.72 -4.92 -15.21
C CYS A 415 -14.56 -3.44 -14.86
N LEU A 416 -14.08 -3.15 -13.64
CA LEU A 416 -13.85 -1.79 -13.15
C LEU A 416 -12.80 -1.02 -13.97
N ALA A 417 -11.86 -1.72 -14.61
CA ALA A 417 -10.89 -1.09 -15.48
C ALA A 417 -11.57 -0.33 -16.65
N PHE A 418 -12.70 -0.81 -17.17
CA PHE A 418 -13.44 -0.07 -18.20
C PHE A 418 -13.89 1.30 -17.68
N GLU A 419 -14.47 1.36 -16.48
CA GLU A 419 -14.88 2.60 -15.83
C GLU A 419 -13.68 3.55 -15.60
N ILE A 420 -12.59 3.01 -15.05
CA ILE A 420 -11.34 3.76 -14.81
C ILE A 420 -10.77 4.37 -16.11
N PHE A 421 -10.90 3.67 -17.24
CA PHE A 421 -10.48 4.15 -18.55
C PHE A 421 -11.58 4.90 -19.32
N GLY A 422 -12.65 5.33 -18.65
CA GLY A 422 -13.71 6.18 -19.21
C GLY A 422 -14.58 5.46 -20.24
N GLN A 423 -14.80 4.16 -20.06
CA GLN A 423 -15.74 3.33 -20.81
C GLN A 423 -16.83 2.83 -19.86
N GLU A 424 -17.96 2.41 -20.42
CA GLU A 424 -19.00 1.74 -19.64
C GLU A 424 -18.53 0.35 -19.22
N ASN A 425 -18.90 -0.05 -18.00
CA ASN A 425 -18.62 -1.40 -17.51
C ASN A 425 -19.43 -2.43 -18.33
N PRO A 426 -18.78 -3.38 -19.01
CA PRO A 426 -19.45 -4.32 -19.90
C PRO A 426 -20.50 -5.20 -19.20
N PHE A 427 -20.38 -5.44 -17.89
CA PHE A 427 -21.23 -6.40 -17.17
C PHE A 427 -22.32 -5.77 -16.30
N LEU A 428 -22.42 -4.43 -16.28
CA LEU A 428 -23.51 -3.78 -15.52
C LEU A 428 -24.86 -3.89 -16.25
N ASN A 429 -24.88 -3.71 -17.57
CA ASN A 429 -26.13 -3.67 -18.36
C ASN A 429 -26.07 -4.44 -19.69
N THR A 430 -24.89 -4.88 -20.15
CA THR A 430 -24.71 -5.39 -21.52
C THR A 430 -24.51 -6.90 -21.58
N PHE A 431 -23.57 -7.43 -20.79
CA PHE A 431 -23.21 -8.84 -20.81
C PHE A 431 -23.54 -9.53 -19.48
N ASP A 432 -23.89 -10.82 -19.54
CA ASP A 432 -23.94 -11.69 -18.37
C ASP A 432 -22.61 -12.46 -18.24
N SER A 433 -21.97 -12.38 -17.06
CA SER A 433 -20.74 -13.11 -16.76
C SER A 433 -20.87 -14.64 -16.89
N SER A 434 -22.10 -15.19 -16.80
CA SER A 434 -22.36 -16.62 -16.99
C SER A 434 -22.13 -17.09 -18.44
N SER A 435 -22.59 -16.29 -19.41
CA SER A 435 -22.76 -16.71 -20.80
C SER A 435 -21.91 -15.97 -21.83
N TYR A 436 -21.30 -14.82 -21.49
CA TYR A 436 -20.50 -14.04 -22.46
C TYR A 436 -19.39 -14.86 -23.12
N GLN A 437 -19.04 -14.47 -24.33
CA GLN A 437 -17.86 -14.95 -25.04
C GLN A 437 -16.75 -13.88 -25.02
N GLU A 438 -15.51 -14.31 -24.82
CA GLU A 438 -14.38 -13.37 -24.65
C GLU A 438 -14.17 -12.45 -25.87
N TYR A 439 -14.50 -12.92 -27.08
CA TYR A 439 -14.38 -12.13 -28.32
C TYR A 439 -15.47 -11.05 -28.47
N GLU A 440 -16.55 -11.11 -27.69
CA GLU A 440 -17.62 -10.11 -27.69
C GLU A 440 -17.25 -8.89 -26.84
N LEU A 441 -16.22 -9.02 -25.98
CA LEU A 441 -15.81 -7.93 -25.10
C LEU A 441 -15.29 -6.74 -25.92
N PRO A 442 -15.76 -5.51 -25.62
CA PRO A 442 -15.29 -4.32 -26.31
C PRO A 442 -13.80 -4.10 -26.06
N GLU A 443 -13.10 -3.57 -27.07
CA GLU A 443 -11.72 -3.12 -26.85
C GLU A 443 -11.71 -1.81 -26.05
N LEU A 444 -10.77 -1.70 -25.11
CA LEU A 444 -10.44 -0.39 -24.55
C LEU A 444 -9.90 0.55 -25.66
N PRO A 445 -10.19 1.86 -25.59
CA PRO A 445 -9.80 2.83 -26.61
C PRO A 445 -8.31 2.81 -26.94
N SER A 446 -7.95 3.13 -28.19
CA SER A 446 -6.55 3.14 -28.67
C SER A 446 -5.62 4.08 -27.89
N ARG A 447 -6.17 5.12 -27.24
CA ARG A 447 -5.42 5.98 -26.31
C ARG A 447 -4.87 5.22 -25.11
N VAL A 448 -5.51 4.14 -24.69
CA VAL A 448 -5.07 3.33 -23.55
C VAL A 448 -3.83 2.51 -23.97
N PRO A 449 -2.73 2.55 -23.19
CA PRO A 449 -1.52 1.81 -23.52
C PRO A 449 -1.78 0.33 -23.82
N LEU A 450 -1.16 -0.21 -24.87
CA LEU A 450 -1.40 -1.58 -25.33
C LEU A 450 -1.23 -2.62 -24.21
N ILE A 451 -0.22 -2.43 -23.36
CA ILE A 451 0.05 -3.32 -22.21
C ILE A 451 -1.14 -3.37 -21.23
N VAL A 452 -1.77 -2.23 -20.97
CA VAL A 452 -2.93 -2.12 -20.08
C VAL A 452 -4.12 -2.83 -20.72
N ARG A 453 -4.34 -2.64 -22.02
CA ARG A 453 -5.40 -3.34 -22.77
C ARG A 453 -5.23 -4.86 -22.71
N LYS A 454 -3.99 -5.34 -22.86
CA LYS A 454 -3.65 -6.78 -22.73
C LYS A 454 -3.86 -7.31 -21.31
N ILE A 455 -3.47 -6.55 -20.28
CA ILE A 455 -3.70 -6.91 -18.88
C ILE A 455 -5.20 -7.03 -18.63
N VAL A 456 -6.00 -6.00 -18.96
CA VAL A 456 -7.45 -5.99 -18.73
C VAL A 456 -8.14 -7.16 -19.41
N ARG A 457 -7.77 -7.49 -20.65
CA ARG A 457 -8.27 -8.71 -21.33
C ARG A 457 -7.93 -9.99 -20.57
N ASN A 458 -6.71 -10.11 -20.07
CA ASN A 458 -6.29 -11.26 -19.28
C ASN A 458 -7.00 -11.36 -17.92
N LEU A 459 -7.40 -10.23 -17.33
CA LEU A 459 -8.23 -10.24 -16.11
C LEU A 459 -9.66 -10.74 -16.38
N LEU A 460 -10.16 -10.58 -17.61
CA LEU A 460 -11.50 -10.97 -18.04
C LEU A 460 -11.56 -12.33 -18.75
N ARG A 461 -10.53 -13.16 -18.63
CA ARG A 461 -10.60 -14.57 -19.05
C ARG A 461 -11.70 -15.30 -18.27
N LYS A 462 -12.53 -16.05 -19.00
CA LYS A 462 -13.68 -16.77 -18.44
C LYS A 462 -13.24 -17.94 -17.58
N ASP A 463 -12.29 -18.73 -18.08
CA ASP A 463 -11.62 -19.76 -17.30
C ASP A 463 -10.67 -19.10 -16.29
N SER A 464 -10.96 -19.29 -15.01
CA SER A 464 -10.16 -18.70 -13.93
C SER A 464 -8.71 -19.19 -13.99
N SER A 465 -8.41 -20.40 -14.48
CA SER A 465 -7.05 -20.95 -14.59
C SER A 465 -6.17 -20.24 -15.63
N ASN A 466 -6.78 -19.67 -16.68
CA ASN A 466 -6.12 -18.86 -17.70
C ASN A 466 -6.09 -17.37 -17.34
N ARG A 467 -6.81 -16.96 -16.30
CA ARG A 467 -6.85 -15.57 -15.83
C ARG A 467 -5.54 -15.18 -15.15
N LEU A 468 -4.99 -14.03 -15.54
CA LEU A 468 -3.75 -13.52 -14.95
C LEU A 468 -3.95 -13.23 -13.46
N PRO A 469 -3.12 -13.78 -12.55
CA PRO A 469 -3.16 -13.44 -11.13
C PRO A 469 -2.85 -11.96 -10.88
N ALA A 470 -3.40 -11.39 -9.79
CA ALA A 470 -3.14 -10.01 -9.41
C ALA A 470 -1.65 -9.69 -9.27
N SER A 471 -0.87 -10.58 -8.65
CA SER A 471 0.58 -10.44 -8.50
C SER A 471 1.32 -10.28 -9.84
N LEU A 472 0.96 -11.06 -10.87
CA LEU A 472 1.55 -10.97 -12.19
C LEU A 472 1.08 -9.72 -12.94
N ALA A 473 -0.19 -9.32 -12.79
CA ALA A 473 -0.69 -8.06 -13.34
C ALA A 473 0.07 -6.84 -12.75
N ILE A 474 0.32 -6.84 -11.43
CA ILE A 474 1.13 -5.83 -10.74
C ILE A 474 2.56 -5.83 -11.29
N ALA A 475 3.17 -7.00 -11.45
CA ALA A 475 4.53 -7.14 -11.97
C ALA A 475 4.65 -6.56 -13.39
N ALA A 476 3.75 -6.94 -14.31
CA ALA A 476 3.74 -6.44 -15.67
C ALA A 476 3.52 -4.92 -15.73
N LEU A 477 2.54 -4.40 -14.99
CA LEU A 477 2.20 -2.98 -15.00
C LEU A 477 3.31 -2.11 -14.39
N SER A 478 3.90 -2.56 -13.27
CA SER A 478 5.00 -1.88 -12.59
C SER A 478 6.28 -1.92 -13.42
N PHE A 479 6.56 -3.06 -14.06
CA PHE A 479 7.70 -3.19 -14.97
C PHE A 479 7.54 -2.30 -16.20
N TRP A 480 6.35 -2.25 -16.79
CA TRP A 480 6.07 -1.30 -17.88
C TRP A 480 6.19 0.16 -17.44
N ARG A 481 5.88 0.48 -16.17
CA ARG A 481 5.94 1.86 -15.67
C ARG A 481 7.35 2.31 -15.34
N TRP A 482 8.09 1.50 -14.55
CA TRP A 482 9.36 1.88 -13.95
C TRP A 482 10.58 1.12 -14.47
N GLY A 483 10.37 0.12 -15.34
CA GLY A 483 11.44 -0.65 -15.96
C GLY A 483 12.37 0.21 -16.84
N PRO A 484 13.57 -0.30 -17.17
CA PRO A 484 14.46 0.35 -18.12
C PRO A 484 13.78 0.57 -19.48
N ILE A 485 13.98 1.73 -20.10
CA ILE A 485 13.29 2.14 -21.35
C ILE A 485 13.47 1.10 -22.47
N ASN A 486 14.68 0.58 -22.62
CA ASN A 486 15.00 -0.46 -23.60
C ASN A 486 14.25 -1.77 -23.33
N TRP A 487 13.98 -2.12 -22.08
CA TRP A 487 13.24 -3.33 -21.73
C TRP A 487 11.73 -3.14 -21.87
N ARG A 488 11.23 -1.95 -21.55
CA ARG A 488 9.83 -1.58 -21.75
C ARG A 488 9.43 -1.65 -23.23
N ALA A 489 10.33 -1.28 -24.14
CA ALA A 489 10.11 -1.45 -25.58
C ALA A 489 9.96 -2.93 -25.98
N LEU A 490 10.69 -3.83 -25.32
CA LEU A 490 10.59 -5.28 -25.55
C LEU A 490 9.23 -5.83 -25.11
N MET A 491 8.58 -5.24 -24.10
CA MET A 491 7.22 -5.65 -23.71
C MET A 491 6.16 -5.36 -24.79
N MET A 492 6.49 -4.64 -25.85
CA MET A 492 5.58 -4.41 -26.99
C MET A 492 5.66 -5.51 -28.04
N TYR A 493 6.67 -6.39 -27.96
CA TYR A 493 6.91 -7.47 -28.92
C TYR A 493 6.87 -8.83 -28.22
N GLU A 494 6.19 -9.79 -28.84
CA GLU A 494 5.94 -11.14 -28.32
C GLU A 494 7.23 -11.92 -28.01
N THR A 495 8.32 -11.61 -28.71
CA THR A 495 9.63 -12.28 -28.58
C THR A 495 10.65 -11.50 -27.73
N GLY A 496 10.29 -10.34 -27.18
CA GLY A 496 11.26 -9.39 -26.66
C GLY A 496 11.92 -9.76 -25.33
N LEU A 497 11.21 -10.45 -24.44
CA LEU A 497 11.67 -10.67 -23.05
C LEU A 497 12.34 -12.01 -22.76
N SER A 498 12.22 -12.99 -23.65
CA SER A 498 12.94 -14.27 -23.53
C SER A 498 14.47 -14.10 -23.49
N ASN A 499 14.96 -12.97 -24.04
CA ASN A 499 16.38 -12.62 -24.07
C ASN A 499 16.89 -11.90 -22.82
N LEU A 500 16.02 -11.46 -21.89
CA LEU A 500 16.48 -10.81 -20.67
C LEU A 500 16.92 -11.86 -19.64
N ASN A 501 18.14 -11.72 -19.13
CA ASN A 501 18.63 -12.58 -18.05
C ASN A 501 17.90 -12.24 -16.74
N GLU A 502 17.46 -13.25 -16.01
CA GLU A 502 16.82 -13.09 -14.70
C GLU A 502 17.74 -12.37 -13.71
N GLU A 503 19.05 -12.60 -13.80
CA GLU A 503 20.05 -11.91 -12.98
C GLU A 503 20.05 -10.38 -13.22
N ASP A 504 19.86 -9.94 -14.47
CA ASP A 504 19.81 -8.52 -14.80
C ASP A 504 18.53 -7.87 -14.26
N ILE A 505 17.40 -8.57 -14.35
CA ILE A 505 16.13 -8.12 -13.76
C ILE A 505 16.28 -8.01 -12.24
N GLN A 506 16.88 -9.02 -11.60
CA GLN A 506 17.12 -9.00 -10.16
C GLN A 506 18.06 -7.87 -9.73
N ARG A 507 19.09 -7.59 -10.54
CA ARG A 507 19.99 -6.44 -10.34
C ARG A 507 19.21 -5.12 -10.41
N TRP A 508 18.39 -4.94 -11.42
CA TRP A 508 17.54 -3.74 -11.57
C TRP A 508 16.56 -3.57 -10.40
N LEU A 509 15.87 -4.63 -9.98
CA LEU A 509 14.99 -4.62 -8.82
C LEU A 509 15.72 -4.13 -7.56
N SER A 510 16.94 -4.62 -7.36
CA SER A 510 17.76 -4.28 -6.18
C SER A 510 18.26 -2.85 -6.20
N GLU A 511 18.69 -2.36 -7.36
CA GLU A 511 19.07 -0.96 -7.57
C GLU A 511 17.88 -0.02 -7.31
N THR A 512 16.72 -0.39 -7.84
CA THR A 512 15.48 0.36 -7.67
C THR A 512 15.02 0.38 -6.22
N ALA A 513 15.11 -0.74 -5.49
CA ALA A 513 14.83 -0.83 -4.06
C ALA A 513 15.76 0.06 -3.23
N PHE A 514 17.04 0.09 -3.57
CA PHE A 514 17.99 0.98 -2.91
C PHE A 514 17.65 2.46 -3.16
N GLN A 515 17.39 2.85 -4.41
CA GLN A 515 16.99 4.23 -4.74
C GLN A 515 15.73 4.65 -3.98
N LEU A 516 14.73 3.78 -3.94
CA LEU A 516 13.49 4.03 -3.20
C LEU A 516 13.75 4.18 -1.69
N SER A 517 14.64 3.37 -1.12
CA SER A 517 14.99 3.51 0.30
C SER A 517 15.58 4.88 0.64
N ILE A 518 16.39 5.45 -0.26
CA ILE A 518 16.91 6.81 -0.11
C ILE A 518 15.78 7.82 -0.16
N GLN A 519 14.83 7.67 -1.08
CA GLN A 519 13.67 8.56 -1.19
C GLN A 519 12.78 8.49 0.06
N ILE A 520 12.55 7.30 0.62
CA ILE A 520 11.82 7.13 1.88
C ILE A 520 12.55 7.82 3.04
N MET A 521 13.87 7.63 3.17
CA MET A 521 14.68 8.29 4.20
C MET A 521 14.66 9.81 4.05
N GLN A 522 14.62 10.33 2.82
CA GLN A 522 14.47 11.76 2.55
C GLN A 522 13.10 12.26 2.99
N CYS A 523 12.02 11.54 2.69
CA CYS A 523 10.67 11.89 3.15
C CYS A 523 10.61 11.95 4.68
N GLN A 524 11.16 10.94 5.37
CA GLN A 524 11.28 10.91 6.83
C GLN A 524 12.02 12.14 7.37
N ALA A 525 13.19 12.47 6.78
CA ALA A 525 14.01 13.58 7.25
C ALA A 525 13.32 14.95 7.14
N HIS A 526 12.38 15.10 6.21
CA HIS A 526 11.60 16.32 6.01
C HIS A 526 10.20 16.26 6.65
N GLY A 527 9.80 15.13 7.24
CA GLY A 527 8.46 14.92 7.79
C GLY A 527 7.36 14.86 6.73
N HIS A 528 7.71 14.44 5.50
CA HIS A 528 6.75 14.32 4.40
C HIS A 528 6.17 12.89 4.35
N LYS A 529 4.89 12.77 3.98
CA LYS A 529 4.27 11.48 3.65
C LYS A 529 4.78 10.96 2.30
N LEU A 530 4.75 9.64 2.11
CA LEU A 530 5.04 9.05 0.79
C LEU A 530 3.91 9.38 -0.17
N THR A 531 4.26 9.87 -1.37
CA THR A 531 3.33 9.99 -2.49
C THR A 531 2.77 8.62 -2.88
N PRO A 532 1.54 8.53 -3.45
CA PRO A 532 0.96 7.26 -3.88
C PRO A 532 1.84 6.47 -4.85
N GLU A 533 2.59 7.13 -5.73
CA GLU A 533 3.52 6.45 -6.63
C GLU A 533 4.63 5.71 -5.87
N LEU A 534 5.28 6.36 -4.90
CA LEU A 534 6.32 5.73 -4.08
C LEU A 534 5.77 4.60 -3.20
N GLN A 535 4.52 4.70 -2.74
CA GLN A 535 3.85 3.61 -2.01
C GLN A 535 3.61 2.40 -2.93
N ALA A 536 3.06 2.63 -4.12
CA ALA A 536 2.84 1.56 -5.10
C ALA A 536 4.17 0.91 -5.53
N LYS A 537 5.23 1.73 -5.69
CA LYS A 537 6.57 1.25 -6.03
C LYS A 537 7.19 0.43 -4.90
N TYR A 538 6.97 0.83 -3.65
CA TYR A 538 7.38 0.04 -2.48
C TYR A 538 6.72 -1.34 -2.48
N HIS A 539 5.40 -1.40 -2.66
CA HIS A 539 4.66 -2.66 -2.67
C HIS A 539 5.19 -3.60 -3.77
N PHE A 540 5.36 -3.09 -4.98
CA PHE A 540 5.95 -3.84 -6.10
C PHE A 540 7.31 -4.45 -5.75
N LEU A 541 8.26 -3.63 -5.26
CA LEU A 541 9.64 -4.07 -4.99
C LEU A 541 9.77 -5.06 -3.83
N VAL A 542 8.80 -5.07 -2.91
CA VAL A 542 8.79 -5.99 -1.77
C VAL A 542 8.10 -7.32 -2.10
N SER A 543 7.23 -7.34 -3.11
CA SER A 543 6.36 -8.49 -3.42
C SER A 543 6.69 -9.21 -4.72
N THR A 544 7.54 -8.65 -5.58
CA THR A 544 7.82 -9.17 -6.93
C THR A 544 9.25 -9.68 -7.07
N SER A 545 9.41 -10.87 -7.64
CA SER A 545 10.69 -11.45 -8.02
C SER A 545 11.01 -11.24 -9.50
N ALA A 546 12.26 -11.52 -9.90
CA ALA A 546 12.65 -11.48 -11.30
C ALA A 546 11.91 -12.53 -12.16
N ALA A 547 11.69 -13.73 -11.63
CA ALA A 547 10.86 -14.77 -12.24
C ALA A 547 9.42 -14.30 -12.46
N ASP A 548 8.82 -13.61 -11.48
CA ASP A 548 7.45 -13.10 -11.61
C ASP A 548 7.33 -12.09 -12.76
N ILE A 549 8.33 -11.23 -12.97
CA ILE A 549 8.33 -10.27 -14.08
C ILE A 549 8.38 -11.00 -15.43
N LYS A 550 9.24 -12.02 -15.56
CA LYS A 550 9.30 -12.84 -16.78
C LYS A 550 7.97 -13.50 -17.07
N LEU A 551 7.46 -14.23 -16.09
CA LEU A 551 6.19 -14.96 -16.20
C LEU A 551 5.03 -14.01 -16.50
N ALA A 552 4.99 -12.85 -15.85
CA ALA A 552 3.97 -11.83 -16.07
C ALA A 552 3.96 -11.32 -17.50
N VAL A 553 5.13 -11.10 -18.10
CA VAL A 553 5.21 -10.67 -19.49
C VAL A 553 4.82 -11.79 -20.43
N GLU A 554 5.37 -13.00 -20.25
CA GLU A 554 5.07 -14.16 -21.09
C GLU A 554 3.56 -14.43 -21.12
N SER A 555 2.90 -14.34 -19.96
CA SER A 555 1.46 -14.54 -19.81
C SER A 555 0.59 -13.51 -20.54
N LEU A 556 1.13 -12.37 -20.99
CA LEU A 556 0.37 -11.37 -21.77
C LEU A 556 0.32 -11.68 -23.28
N TYR A 557 1.03 -12.72 -23.70
CA TYR A 557 1.15 -13.15 -25.09
C TYR A 557 0.70 -14.61 -25.32
N CYS A 558 0.43 -15.34 -24.24
CA CYS A 558 -0.31 -16.61 -24.27
C CYS A 558 -1.82 -16.35 -24.18
#